data_AF-A0A4U0SUL2-F1
#
_entry.id   AF-A0A4U0SUL2-F1
#
_cell.length_a   1.000
_cell.length_b   1.000
_cell.length_c   1.000
_cell.angle_alpha   90.00
_cell.angle_beta   90.00
_cell.angle_gamma   90.00
#
_symmetry.space_group_name_H-M   'P 1'
#
loop_
_entity.id
_entity.type
_entity.pdbx_description
1 polymer ?
#
loop_
_entity_poly.entity_id
_entity_poly.type
_entity_poly.pdbx_seq_one_letter_code
_entity_poly.pdbx_strand_id
1 'polypeptide(L)'
;MGSSLSVADIDNDGYADVVTGVPGEDIGRVKDAGSVLILKGSAQALTGTGATVFSQESPGVPGILERGDRFGEAVTIVGSTANERAQLAVGDPDENAGDGAAWVLHGVKTGPTTTGAIAFGPSGVGAPADTAQFGAALSHR
;
A
#
# COMPACT_ATOMS: atom_id res chain seq x y z
N MET A 1 11.86 -1.55 5.79
CA MET A 1 11.52 -0.56 4.74
C MET A 1 12.25 -0.93 3.45
N GLY A 2 11.64 -0.66 2.29
CA GLY A 2 12.26 -0.94 0.99
C GLY A 2 12.08 -2.38 0.47
N SER A 3 11.12 -3.15 0.99
CA SER A 3 10.77 -4.48 0.44
C SER A 3 10.20 -4.36 -0.98
N SER A 4 9.42 -3.32 -1.20
CA SER A 4 8.85 -2.92 -2.49
C SER A 4 8.86 -1.40 -2.62
N LEU A 5 8.90 -0.92 -3.87
CA LEU A 5 8.95 0.50 -4.22
C LEU A 5 8.09 0.75 -5.47
N SER A 6 7.36 1.87 -5.48
CA SER A 6 6.71 2.42 -6.68
C SER A 6 6.98 3.91 -6.77
N VAL A 7 7.16 4.43 -7.99
CA VAL A 7 7.48 5.84 -8.25
C VAL A 7 6.48 6.41 -9.24
N ALA A 8 5.87 7.54 -8.90
CA ALA A 8 4.91 8.26 -9.74
C ALA A 8 4.76 9.70 -9.24
N ASP A 9 4.34 10.63 -10.10
CA ASP A 9 3.85 11.94 -9.67
C ASP A 9 2.42 11.79 -9.14
N ILE A 10 2.28 11.60 -7.82
CA ILE A 10 1.03 11.17 -7.19
C ILE A 10 0.06 12.36 -7.01
N ASP A 11 0.57 13.56 -6.75
CA ASP A 11 -0.24 14.77 -6.57
C ASP A 11 -0.21 15.74 -7.76
N ASN A 12 0.44 15.36 -8.87
CA ASN A 12 0.54 16.11 -10.11
C ASN A 12 1.21 17.48 -9.93
N ASP A 13 2.24 17.54 -9.09
CA ASP A 13 3.04 18.75 -8.87
C ASP A 13 4.24 18.87 -9.81
N GLY A 14 4.48 17.86 -10.64
CA GLY A 14 5.57 17.77 -11.60
C GLY A 14 6.82 17.06 -11.07
N TYR A 15 6.81 16.57 -9.83
CA TYR A 15 7.91 15.83 -9.22
C TYR A 15 7.49 14.39 -8.89
N ALA A 16 8.41 13.45 -9.06
CA ALA A 16 8.12 12.07 -8.75
C ALA A 16 8.10 11.84 -7.22
N ASP A 17 6.99 11.31 -6.74
CA ASP A 17 6.82 10.78 -5.39
C ASP A 17 7.28 9.32 -5.32
N VAL A 18 7.63 8.88 -4.11
CA VAL A 18 8.07 7.52 -3.83
C VAL A 18 7.13 6.87 -2.83
N VAL A 19 6.59 5.70 -3.18
CA VAL A 19 5.92 4.80 -2.25
C VAL A 19 6.83 3.65 -1.91
N THR A 20 6.97 3.32 -0.63
CA THR A 20 7.72 2.15 -0.18
C THR A 20 7.00 1.36 0.90
N GLY A 21 7.14 0.04 0.79
CA GLY A 21 6.71 -0.91 1.81
C GLY A 21 7.62 -0.93 3.04
N VAL A 22 7.02 -1.06 4.22
CA VAL A 22 7.68 -1.29 5.51
C VAL A 22 7.01 -2.48 6.22
N PRO A 23 7.08 -3.69 5.64
CA PRO A 23 6.36 -4.87 6.15
C PRO A 23 6.77 -5.31 7.56
N GLY A 24 8.00 -5.00 7.98
CA GLY A 24 8.48 -5.27 9.34
C GLY A 24 8.20 -4.15 10.34
N GLU A 25 7.26 -3.23 10.05
CA GLU A 25 6.89 -2.19 11.00
C GLU A 25 6.09 -2.78 12.16
N ASP A 26 6.48 -2.45 13.39
CA ASP A 26 5.72 -2.78 14.59
C ASP A 26 4.70 -1.66 14.86
N ILE A 27 3.41 -2.01 14.94
CA ILE A 27 2.35 -1.05 15.27
C ILE A 27 1.85 -1.33 16.69
N GLY A 28 2.24 -0.44 17.61
CA GLY A 28 1.95 -0.60 19.04
C GLY A 28 2.61 -1.87 19.63
N ARG A 29 1.81 -2.92 19.85
CA ARG A 29 2.27 -4.22 20.37
C ARG A 29 2.19 -5.35 19.35
N VAL A 30 1.63 -5.08 18.19
CA VAL A 30 1.52 -6.03 17.09
C VAL A 30 2.84 -5.94 16.32
N LYS A 31 3.60 -7.04 16.33
CA LYS A 31 4.91 -7.05 15.67
C LYS A 31 4.77 -7.41 14.22
N ASP A 32 5.63 -6.83 13.39
CA ASP A 32 5.67 -7.07 11.94
C ASP A 32 4.26 -6.99 11.37
N ALA A 33 3.54 -5.90 11.69
CA ALA A 33 2.16 -5.63 11.25
C ALA A 33 2.13 -4.82 9.94
N GLY A 34 3.27 -4.26 9.55
CA GLY A 34 3.46 -3.66 8.25
C GLY A 34 2.87 -2.26 8.09
N SER A 35 3.47 -1.50 7.18
CA SER A 35 2.97 -0.20 6.75
C SER A 35 3.48 0.15 5.35
N VAL A 36 2.92 1.20 4.77
CA VAL A 36 3.37 1.82 3.53
C VAL A 36 3.65 3.30 3.78
N LEU A 37 4.80 3.77 3.32
CA LEU A 37 5.23 5.17 3.41
C LEU A 37 5.22 5.81 2.02
N ILE A 38 4.65 7.00 1.92
CA ILE A 38 4.74 7.86 0.73
C ILE A 38 5.61 9.07 1.06
N LEU A 39 6.70 9.24 0.33
CA LEU A 39 7.58 10.40 0.36
C LEU A 39 7.30 11.29 -0.84
N LYS A 40 7.26 12.60 -0.61
CA LYS A 40 6.96 13.58 -1.65
C LYS A 40 8.20 14.00 -2.42
N GLY A 41 8.09 14.10 -3.73
CA GLY A 41 9.04 14.74 -4.61
C GLY A 41 9.05 16.25 -4.43
N SER A 42 10.13 16.89 -4.84
CA SER A 42 10.19 18.34 -4.97
C SER A 42 11.29 18.72 -5.96
N ALA A 43 11.36 20.01 -6.29
CA ALA A 43 12.42 20.57 -7.11
C ALA A 43 13.84 20.32 -6.56
N GLN A 44 13.97 20.09 -5.25
CA GLN A 44 15.25 19.91 -4.58
C GLN A 44 15.62 18.44 -4.43
N ALA A 45 14.70 17.59 -3.96
CA ALA A 45 14.85 16.15 -3.74
C ALA A 45 13.53 15.54 -3.22
N LEU A 46 13.55 14.26 -2.87
CA LEU A 46 12.55 13.67 -1.99
C LEU A 46 12.57 14.35 -0.61
N THR A 47 11.38 14.55 -0.04
CA THR A 47 11.19 15.12 1.29
C THR A 47 10.25 14.27 2.15
N GLY A 48 10.54 14.24 3.46
CA GLY A 48 9.64 13.67 4.46
C GLY A 48 8.56 14.64 4.91
N THR A 49 8.66 15.93 4.56
CA THR A 49 7.61 16.90 4.85
C THR A 49 6.35 16.54 4.08
N GLY A 50 5.23 16.34 4.79
CA GLY A 50 3.98 15.92 4.16
C GLY A 50 3.95 14.43 3.78
N ALA A 51 4.92 13.64 4.23
CA ALA A 51 4.89 12.19 4.04
C ALA A 51 3.66 11.58 4.73
N THR A 52 3.06 10.59 4.07
CA THR A 52 1.91 9.86 4.58
C THR A 52 2.28 8.41 4.85
N VAL A 53 1.70 7.85 5.91
CA VAL A 53 1.85 6.45 6.29
C VAL A 53 0.47 5.82 6.36
N PHE A 54 0.33 4.63 5.78
CA PHE A 54 -0.88 3.82 5.84
C PHE A 54 -0.54 2.43 6.40
N SER A 55 -1.48 1.88 7.16
CA SER A 55 -1.47 0.52 7.69
C SER A 55 -2.92 0.04 7.83
N GLN A 56 -3.13 -1.24 8.18
CA GLN A 56 -4.47 -1.74 8.52
C GLN A 56 -5.07 -1.06 9.78
N GLU A 57 -4.27 -0.35 10.59
CA GLU A 57 -4.79 0.48 11.70
C GLU A 57 -5.38 1.81 11.22
N SER A 58 -5.02 2.26 10.02
CA SER A 58 -5.43 3.57 9.52
C SER A 58 -6.96 3.62 9.36
N PRO A 59 -7.64 4.64 9.90
CA PRO A 59 -9.11 4.72 9.82
C PRO A 59 -9.61 4.62 8.38
N GLY A 60 -10.53 3.69 8.13
CA GLY A 60 -11.11 3.43 6.82
C GLY A 60 -10.38 2.38 5.98
N VAL A 61 -9.21 1.89 6.40
CA VAL A 61 -8.58 0.71 5.79
C VAL A 61 -9.27 -0.55 6.35
N PRO A 62 -9.85 -1.41 5.49
CA PRO A 62 -10.47 -2.65 5.96
C PRO A 62 -9.44 -3.63 6.54
N GLY A 63 -9.85 -4.44 7.51
CA GLY A 63 -8.98 -5.42 8.17
C GLY A 63 -8.68 -5.04 9.62
N ILE A 64 -7.86 -5.85 10.26
CA ILE A 64 -7.32 -5.61 11.61
C ILE A 64 -5.83 -5.91 11.56
N LEU A 65 -5.05 -5.32 12.47
CA LEU A 65 -3.65 -5.68 12.61
C LEU A 65 -3.51 -7.07 13.23
N GLU A 66 -2.79 -7.96 12.59
CA GLU A 66 -2.32 -9.21 13.17
C GLU A 66 -0.79 -9.30 13.18
N ARG A 67 -0.27 -10.18 14.04
CA ARG A 67 1.18 -10.34 14.20
C ARG A 67 1.71 -11.08 12.98
N GLY A 68 2.67 -10.48 12.29
CA GLY A 68 3.23 -11.06 11.07
C GLY A 68 2.40 -10.76 9.82
N ASP A 69 1.37 -9.91 9.92
CA ASP A 69 0.73 -9.29 8.75
C ASP A 69 1.74 -8.34 8.14
N ARG A 70 2.26 -8.69 6.98
CA ARG A 70 3.35 -7.94 6.37
C ARG A 70 2.80 -6.92 5.40
N PHE A 71 1.78 -6.17 5.82
CA PHE A 71 1.14 -5.13 5.03
C PHE A 71 2.20 -4.19 4.41
N GLY A 72 2.15 -4.03 3.09
CA GLY A 72 3.18 -3.30 2.37
C GLY A 72 4.33 -4.17 1.86
N GLU A 73 4.24 -5.49 1.94
CA GLU A 73 5.22 -6.40 1.35
C GLU A 73 5.40 -6.09 -0.15
N ALA A 74 4.27 -5.88 -0.85
CA ALA A 74 4.23 -5.38 -2.22
C ALA A 74 3.44 -4.06 -2.29
N VAL A 75 3.92 -3.12 -3.12
CA VAL A 75 3.23 -1.84 -3.38
C VAL A 75 3.30 -1.48 -4.85
N THR A 76 2.23 -0.90 -5.39
CA THR A 76 2.25 -0.25 -6.70
C THR A 76 1.29 0.94 -6.72
N ILE A 77 1.67 2.00 -7.44
CA ILE A 77 0.72 3.02 -7.86
C ILE A 77 -0.02 2.53 -9.11
N VAL A 78 -1.31 2.84 -9.22
CA VAL A 78 -2.13 2.58 -10.41
C VAL A 78 -2.88 3.85 -10.82
N GLY A 79 -3.06 4.06 -12.12
CA GLY A 79 -3.82 5.20 -12.65
C GLY A 79 -3.16 6.56 -12.37
N SER A 80 -1.87 6.70 -12.67
CA SER A 80 -1.09 7.94 -12.45
C SER A 80 -0.98 8.84 -13.70
N THR A 81 -1.91 8.74 -14.65
CA THR A 81 -1.93 9.64 -15.81
C THR A 81 -2.52 11.01 -15.43
N ALA A 82 -2.26 12.06 -16.22
CA ALA A 82 -2.74 13.43 -15.96
C ALA A 82 -4.27 13.56 -15.77
N ASN A 83 -5.04 12.58 -16.26
CA ASN A 83 -6.50 12.54 -16.17
C ASN A 83 -7.02 11.57 -15.10
N GLU A 84 -6.14 10.80 -14.47
CA GLU A 84 -6.47 9.85 -13.42
C GLU A 84 -5.96 10.36 -12.07
N ARG A 85 -6.40 9.73 -10.99
CA ARG A 85 -5.87 10.00 -9.66
C ARG A 85 -5.09 8.78 -9.22
N ALA A 86 -3.80 8.98 -8.92
CA ALA A 86 -2.92 7.91 -8.49
C ALA A 86 -3.50 7.19 -7.27
N GLN A 87 -3.85 5.93 -7.46
CA GLN A 87 -4.32 5.03 -6.40
C GLN A 87 -3.15 4.19 -5.93
N LEU A 88 -3.22 3.73 -4.69
CA LEU A 88 -2.20 2.86 -4.11
C LEU A 88 -2.78 1.46 -3.94
N ALA A 89 -2.16 0.47 -4.58
CA ALA A 89 -2.41 -0.93 -4.28
C ALA A 89 -1.32 -1.47 -3.34
N VAL A 90 -1.75 -2.18 -2.31
CA VAL A 90 -0.87 -2.74 -1.27
C VAL A 90 -1.15 -4.23 -1.13
N GLY A 91 -0.12 -5.05 -1.06
CA GLY A 91 -0.21 -6.47 -0.82
C GLY A 91 0.26 -6.86 0.57
N ASP A 92 -0.39 -7.87 1.13
CA ASP A 92 0.06 -8.62 2.30
C ASP A 92 -0.08 -10.12 1.96
N PRO A 93 1.00 -10.81 1.57
CA PRO A 93 0.93 -12.22 1.27
C PRO A 93 0.86 -13.12 2.51
N ASP A 94 1.09 -12.59 3.71
CA ASP A 94 1.17 -13.36 4.95
C ASP A 94 -0.15 -13.33 5.75
N GLU A 95 -1.07 -12.42 5.38
CA GLU A 95 -2.44 -12.33 5.88
C GLU A 95 -3.14 -13.71 5.93
N ASN A 96 -3.82 -14.00 7.05
CA ASN A 96 -4.58 -15.24 7.29
C ASN A 96 -3.75 -16.52 7.08
N ALA A 97 -2.58 -16.61 7.71
CA ALA A 97 -1.67 -17.75 7.62
C ALA A 97 -1.16 -18.04 6.19
N GLY A 98 -0.99 -16.99 5.40
CA GLY A 98 -0.40 -17.05 4.06
C GLY A 98 -1.41 -17.15 2.92
N ASP A 99 -2.71 -17.05 3.19
CA ASP A 99 -3.73 -16.94 2.14
C ASP A 99 -3.51 -15.65 1.32
N GLY A 100 -3.15 -14.59 2.02
CA GLY A 100 -2.79 -13.30 1.48
C GLY A 100 -4.00 -12.41 1.17
N ALA A 101 -3.75 -11.13 1.01
CA ALA A 101 -4.74 -10.12 0.67
C ALA A 101 -4.10 -8.95 -0.09
N ALA A 102 -4.97 -8.17 -0.74
CA ALA A 102 -4.59 -6.90 -1.32
C ALA A 102 -5.61 -5.81 -1.00
N TRP A 103 -5.11 -4.59 -0.89
CA TRP A 103 -5.87 -3.38 -0.67
C TRP A 103 -5.71 -2.43 -1.85
N VAL A 104 -6.74 -1.63 -2.11
CA VAL A 104 -6.66 -0.47 -2.99
C VAL A 104 -7.14 0.76 -2.23
N LEU A 105 -6.25 1.71 -2.03
CA LEU A 105 -6.52 3.04 -1.50
C LEU A 105 -6.81 4.00 -2.67
N HIS A 106 -7.96 4.64 -2.62
CA HIS A 106 -8.46 5.46 -3.71
C HIS A 106 -7.63 6.72 -3.90
N GLY A 107 -7.35 7.08 -5.15
CA GLY A 107 -6.63 8.30 -5.48
C GLY A 107 -7.51 9.55 -5.36
N VAL A 108 -7.01 10.59 -4.69
CA VAL A 108 -7.53 11.96 -4.77
C VAL A 108 -6.44 12.92 -5.25
N LYS A 109 -6.75 14.21 -5.37
CA LYS A 109 -5.81 15.21 -5.94
C LYS A 109 -4.46 15.25 -5.22
N THR A 110 -4.44 15.01 -3.91
CA THR A 110 -3.23 15.07 -3.08
C THR A 110 -2.57 13.70 -2.87
N GLY A 111 -3.08 12.65 -3.54
CA GLY A 111 -2.63 11.27 -3.43
C GLY A 111 -3.67 10.31 -2.84
N PRO A 112 -3.26 9.08 -2.48
CA PRO A 112 -4.17 8.06 -1.96
C PRO A 112 -4.87 8.48 -0.67
N THR A 113 -6.12 8.04 -0.50
CA THR A 113 -6.94 8.19 0.71
C THR A 113 -7.48 6.85 1.17
N THR A 114 -7.74 6.73 2.46
CA THR A 114 -8.39 5.57 3.07
C THR A 114 -9.92 5.60 2.92
N THR A 115 -10.50 6.75 2.58
CA THR A 115 -11.95 6.87 2.33
C THR A 115 -12.36 5.99 1.16
N GLY A 116 -13.17 4.98 1.43
CA GLY A 116 -13.64 4.03 0.43
C GLY A 116 -12.60 2.99 0.02
N ALA A 117 -11.49 2.84 0.77
CA ALA A 117 -10.53 1.78 0.52
C ALA A 117 -11.21 0.41 0.54
N ILE A 118 -10.80 -0.45 -0.39
CA ILE A 118 -11.30 -1.81 -0.50
C ILE A 118 -10.19 -2.80 -0.22
N ALA A 119 -10.57 -3.97 0.30
CA ALA A 119 -9.69 -5.11 0.50
C ALA A 119 -10.30 -6.35 -0.16
N PHE A 120 -9.47 -7.23 -0.69
CA PHE A 120 -9.88 -8.50 -1.24
C PHE A 120 -8.80 -9.56 -0.99
N GLY A 121 -9.23 -10.70 -0.47
CA GLY A 121 -8.43 -11.92 -0.42
C GLY A 121 -8.80 -12.88 -1.54
N PRO A 122 -8.15 -14.06 -1.62
CA PRO A 122 -8.35 -15.02 -2.69
C PRO A 122 -9.82 -15.42 -2.89
N SER A 123 -10.56 -15.63 -1.80
CA SER A 123 -11.98 -16.00 -1.83
C SER A 123 -12.87 -14.93 -2.50
N GLY A 124 -12.49 -13.65 -2.41
CA GLY A 124 -13.21 -12.53 -3.03
C GLY A 124 -13.06 -12.46 -4.55
N VAL A 125 -12.03 -13.11 -5.10
CA VAL A 125 -11.72 -13.11 -6.54
C VAL A 125 -11.75 -14.52 -7.17
N GLY A 126 -12.15 -15.53 -6.40
CA GLY A 126 -12.17 -16.92 -6.85
C GLY A 126 -10.79 -17.56 -7.01
N ALA A 127 -9.77 -17.02 -6.34
CA ALA A 127 -8.43 -17.59 -6.26
C ALA A 127 -8.33 -18.60 -5.09
N PRO A 128 -7.37 -19.55 -5.12
CA PRO A 128 -7.15 -20.48 -4.02
C PRO A 128 -6.81 -19.74 -2.73
N ALA A 129 -7.35 -20.19 -1.58
CA ALA A 129 -7.05 -19.60 -0.28
C ALA A 129 -5.75 -20.18 0.30
N ASP A 130 -5.69 -21.50 0.47
CA ASP A 130 -4.62 -22.23 1.16
C ASP A 130 -3.17 -21.82 0.77
N THR A 131 -2.57 -20.92 1.56
CA THR A 131 -1.16 -20.48 1.39
C THR A 131 -0.85 -19.87 0.02
N ALA A 132 -1.84 -19.24 -0.62
CA ALA A 132 -1.73 -18.74 -1.98
C ALA A 132 -0.82 -17.51 -2.13
N GLN A 133 -0.47 -16.85 -1.02
CA GLN A 133 0.35 -15.65 -0.99
C GLN A 133 -0.22 -14.53 -1.88
N PHE A 134 -1.54 -14.38 -1.89
CA PHE A 134 -2.19 -13.37 -2.70
C PHE A 134 -1.69 -11.97 -2.32
N GLY A 135 -1.38 -11.14 -3.31
CA GLY A 135 -0.74 -9.84 -3.07
C GLY A 135 0.78 -9.89 -2.92
N ALA A 136 1.45 -11.05 -3.02
CA ALA A 136 2.92 -11.14 -2.99
C ALA A 136 3.64 -10.33 -4.08
N ALA A 137 2.97 -10.09 -5.19
CA ALA A 137 3.48 -9.24 -6.26
C ALA A 137 2.34 -8.44 -6.88
N LEU A 138 2.58 -7.14 -7.09
CA LEU A 138 1.67 -6.23 -7.76
C LEU A 138 2.43 -5.58 -8.93
N SER A 139 1.81 -5.54 -10.10
CA SER A 139 2.37 -4.87 -11.28
C SER A 139 1.28 -4.12 -12.02
N HIS A 140 1.61 -2.94 -12.52
CA HIS A 140 0.79 -2.20 -13.47
C HIS A 140 1.54 -2.09 -14.80
N ARG A 141 0.79 -1.96 -15.91
CA ARG A 141 1.35 -1.77 -17.25
C ARG A 141 1.37 -0.30 -17.65
#